data_AF-A0A6P5EH33-F1
#
_entry.id   AF-A0A6P5EH33-F1
#
_cell.length_a   1.000
_cell.length_b   1.000
_cell.length_c   1.000
_cell.angle_alpha   90.00
_cell.angle_beta   90.00
_cell.angle_gamma   90.00
#
_symmetry.space_group_name_H-M   'P 1'
#
loop_
_entity.id
_entity.type
_entity.pdbx_description
1 polymer ?
#
loop_
_entity_poly.entity_id
_entity_poly.type
_entity_poly.pdbx_seq_one_letter_code
_entity_poly.pdbx_strand_id
1 'polypeptide(L)'
;MQMMYEVIGQELKSMKLENAHPQDYLNFYCLGNREELPSDISENYDHPTENSPVALARKYRRFMIYVHAKGMIVDDEYVILGSANINQRSLAGTRDTEIAMGAYQPHYTWAEKKRHPHGQVLSNTLLLTS
;
A
#
# COMPACT_ATOMS: atom_id res chain seq x y z
N MET A 1 10.58 6.60 6.89
CA MET A 1 11.00 6.35 5.49
C MET A 1 12.45 6.76 5.24
N GLN A 2 12.93 7.88 5.81
CA GLN A 2 14.31 8.38 5.63
C GLN A 2 15.39 7.30 5.75
N MET A 3 15.45 6.58 6.89
CA MET A 3 16.45 5.52 7.10
C MET A 3 16.45 4.44 6.00
N MET A 4 15.29 4.04 5.47
CA MET A 4 15.21 3.06 4.38
C MET A 4 15.79 3.62 3.07
N TYR A 5 15.47 4.87 2.74
CA TYR A 5 16.04 5.53 1.56
C TYR A 5 17.54 5.80 1.70
N GLU A 6 18.03 6.07 2.91
CA GLU A 6 19.46 6.21 3.19
C GLU A 6 20.21 4.89 2.94
N VAL A 7 19.67 3.76 3.42
CA VAL A 7 20.25 2.43 3.18
C VAL A 7 20.34 2.15 1.67
N ILE A 8 19.24 2.32 0.94
CA ILE A 8 19.23 2.11 -0.52
C ILE A 8 20.22 3.06 -1.20
N GLY A 9 20.19 4.36 -0.86
CA GLY A 9 21.07 5.35 -1.46
C GLY A 9 22.56 5.10 -1.19
N GLN A 10 22.91 4.55 -0.03
CA GLN A 10 24.28 4.15 0.29
C GLN A 10 24.72 2.96 -0.58
N GLU A 11 23.87 1.96 -0.78
CA GLU A 11 24.19 0.80 -1.62
C GLU A 11 24.28 1.15 -3.12
N LEU A 12 23.42 2.03 -3.63
CA LEU A 12 23.52 2.50 -5.01
C LEU A 12 24.87 3.21 -5.27
N LYS A 13 25.35 3.98 -4.28
CA LYS A 13 26.69 4.61 -4.34
C LYS A 13 27.81 3.57 -4.23
N SER A 14 27.67 2.57 -3.35
CA SER A 14 28.69 1.52 -3.16
C SER A 14 28.89 0.70 -4.46
N MET A 15 27.81 0.45 -5.20
CA MET A 15 27.80 -0.27 -6.46
C MET A 15 28.12 0.60 -7.70
N LYS A 16 28.34 1.91 -7.53
CA LYS A 16 28.59 2.88 -8.62
C LYS A 16 27.47 2.94 -9.66
N LEU A 17 26.22 2.81 -9.22
CA LEU A 17 25.04 2.95 -10.06
C LEU A 17 24.65 4.43 -10.16
N GLU A 18 25.39 5.20 -10.97
CA GLU A 18 25.31 6.67 -11.00
C GLU A 18 23.96 7.23 -11.50
N ASN A 19 23.21 6.44 -12.27
CA ASN A 19 21.90 6.84 -12.83
C ASN A 19 20.69 6.24 -12.09
N ALA A 20 20.93 5.47 -11.02
CA ALA A 20 19.86 4.81 -10.28
C ALA A 20 19.33 5.71 -9.16
N HIS A 21 18.01 5.80 -9.04
CA HIS A 21 17.35 6.55 -7.98
C HIS A 21 16.79 5.59 -6.91
N PRO A 22 16.83 5.91 -5.60
CA PRO A 22 16.26 5.03 -4.57
C PRO A 22 14.78 4.68 -4.76
N GLN A 23 14.01 5.54 -5.45
CA GLN A 23 12.61 5.27 -5.80
C GLN A 23 12.45 4.25 -6.92
N ASP A 24 13.51 3.87 -7.64
CA ASP A 24 13.46 2.73 -8.56
C ASP A 24 13.35 1.40 -7.81
N TYR A 25 13.66 1.38 -6.51
CA TYR A 25 13.71 0.19 -5.66
C TYR A 25 12.67 0.21 -4.54
N LEU A 26 12.29 1.40 -4.04
CA LEU A 26 11.33 1.55 -2.95
C LEU A 26 10.39 2.73 -3.17
N ASN A 27 9.11 2.42 -3.31
CA ASN A 27 8.06 3.41 -3.47
C ASN A 27 7.05 3.33 -2.32
N PHE A 28 6.48 4.49 -1.99
CA PHE A 28 5.40 4.61 -1.02
C PHE A 28 4.22 5.30 -1.68
N TYR A 29 3.05 4.66 -1.58
CA TYR A 29 1.81 5.16 -2.16
C TYR A 29 0.74 5.32 -1.07
N CYS A 30 -0.24 6.15 -1.36
CA CYS A 30 -1.47 6.26 -0.58
C CYS A 30 -2.66 6.30 -1.54
N LEU A 31 -3.85 5.96 -1.06
CA LEU A 31 -5.06 5.98 -1.86
C LEU A 31 -5.87 7.24 -1.55
N GLY A 32 -6.44 7.83 -2.58
CA GLY A 32 -7.32 9.00 -2.47
C GLY A 32 -8.31 9.00 -3.63
N ASN A 33 -9.52 9.47 -3.36
CA ASN A 33 -10.55 9.64 -4.38
C ASN A 33 -10.90 11.12 -4.55
N ARG A 34 -11.36 11.47 -5.74
CA ARG A 34 -11.94 12.78 -6.05
C ARG A 34 -13.14 12.59 -6.96
N GLU A 35 -14.27 13.17 -6.57
CA GLU A 35 -15.52 13.01 -7.28
C GLU A 35 -16.06 14.35 -7.80
N GLU A 36 -16.80 14.30 -8.89
CA GLU A 36 -17.55 15.43 -9.41
C GLU A 36 -18.98 15.40 -8.88
N LEU A 37 -19.58 16.57 -8.68
CA LEU A 37 -21.01 16.65 -8.34
C LEU A 37 -21.84 16.26 -9.56
N PRO A 38 -22.81 15.35 -9.41
CA PRO A 38 -23.85 15.17 -10.41
C PRO A 38 -24.59 16.48 -10.64
N SER A 39 -24.95 16.76 -11.90
CA SER A 39 -25.65 17.98 -12.34
C SER A 39 -26.97 18.26 -11.62
N ASP A 40 -27.53 17.24 -10.96
CA ASP A 40 -28.90 17.23 -10.47
C ASP A 40 -28.98 17.49 -8.96
N ILE A 41 -27.84 17.71 -8.29
CA ILE A 41 -27.76 17.93 -6.85
C ILE A 41 -27.26 19.35 -6.57
N SER A 42 -28.14 20.24 -6.09
CA SER A 42 -27.72 21.52 -5.52
C SER A 42 -27.20 21.31 -4.10
N GLU A 43 -25.96 21.70 -3.85
CA GLU A 43 -25.36 21.62 -2.53
C GLU A 43 -25.97 22.66 -1.58
N ASN A 44 -26.96 22.26 -0.77
CA ASN A 44 -27.40 23.03 0.40
C ASN A 44 -26.45 22.72 1.56
N TYR A 45 -25.35 23.47 1.67
CA TYR A 45 -24.47 23.35 2.83
C TYR A 45 -24.79 24.42 3.87
N ASP A 46 -25.04 23.97 5.11
CA ASP A 46 -24.82 24.79 6.30
C ASP A 46 -23.37 25.28 6.27
N HIS A 47 -23.17 26.60 6.30
CA HIS A 47 -21.87 27.27 6.23
C HIS A 47 -20.92 26.77 7.33
N PRO A 48 -19.99 25.84 7.04
CA PRO A 48 -18.96 25.49 8.00
C PRO A 48 -17.95 26.64 7.98
N THR A 49 -17.25 26.88 9.10
CA THR A 49 -16.11 27.80 9.14
C THR A 49 -15.15 27.52 7.96
N GLU A 50 -14.95 28.53 7.11
CA GLU A 50 -14.40 28.39 5.74
C GLU A 50 -13.02 27.72 5.65
N ASN A 51 -12.26 27.67 6.75
CA ASN A 51 -10.90 27.15 6.79
C ASN A 51 -10.74 25.79 7.52
N SER A 52 -11.84 25.10 7.86
CA SER A 52 -11.70 23.76 8.46
C SER A 52 -11.26 22.71 7.42
N PRO A 53 -10.47 21.68 7.80
CA PRO A 53 -10.12 20.59 6.88
C PRO A 53 -11.33 19.89 6.26
N VAL A 54 -12.43 19.81 7.00
CA VAL A 54 -13.71 19.24 6.53
C VAL A 54 -14.32 20.13 5.44
N ALA A 55 -14.33 21.45 5.64
CA ALA A 55 -14.80 22.39 4.62
C ALA A 55 -13.94 22.31 3.35
N LEU A 56 -12.62 22.21 3.48
CA LEU A 56 -11.71 22.08 2.34
C LEU A 56 -11.90 20.74 1.60
N ALA A 57 -12.05 19.63 2.33
CA ALA A 57 -12.31 18.31 1.73
C ALA A 57 -13.61 18.31 0.91
N ARG A 58 -14.68 18.93 1.44
CA ARG A 58 -15.96 19.12 0.73
C ARG A 58 -15.78 20.03 -0.49
N LYS A 59 -15.18 21.21 -0.31
CA LYS A 59 -14.95 22.20 -1.38
C LYS A 59 -14.15 21.63 -2.55
N TYR A 60 -13.10 20.86 -2.28
CA TYR A 60 -12.25 20.26 -3.30
C TYR A 60 -12.69 18.85 -3.73
N ARG A 61 -13.77 18.33 -3.10
CA ARG A 61 -14.39 17.02 -3.34
C ARG A 61 -13.38 15.87 -3.40
N ARG A 62 -12.39 15.92 -2.51
CA ARG A 62 -11.32 14.92 -2.47
C ARG A 62 -11.05 14.50 -1.05
N PHE A 63 -10.83 13.21 -0.85
CA PHE A 63 -10.45 12.67 0.44
C PHE A 63 -9.63 11.40 0.29
N MET A 64 -8.88 11.06 1.34
CA MET A 64 -8.13 9.81 1.36
C MET A 64 -9.09 8.61 1.37
N ILE A 65 -8.73 7.57 0.62
CA ILE A 65 -9.29 6.24 0.83
C ILE A 65 -8.47 5.61 1.95
N TYR A 66 -9.12 5.23 3.05
CA TYR A 66 -8.42 4.72 4.21
C TYR A 66 -7.92 3.29 3.96
N VAL A 67 -6.61 3.12 3.85
CA VAL A 67 -5.98 1.80 3.73
C VAL A 67 -5.92 1.14 5.10
N HIS A 68 -6.90 0.28 5.38
CA HIS A 68 -6.95 -0.52 6.62
C HIS A 68 -6.40 -1.95 6.42
N ALA A 69 -5.86 -2.26 5.24
CA ALA A 69 -5.29 -3.56 4.92
C ALA A 69 -4.00 -3.84 5.70
N LYS A 70 -3.83 -5.11 6.11
CA LYS A 70 -2.57 -5.64 6.66
C LYS A 70 -2.24 -6.92 5.91
N GLY A 71 -1.57 -6.74 4.78
CA GLY A 71 -1.19 -7.83 3.92
C GLY A 71 0.13 -7.55 3.24
N MET A 72 0.80 -8.63 2.84
CA MET A 72 2.04 -8.59 2.07
C MET A 72 2.00 -9.69 1.03
N ILE A 73 2.34 -9.36 -0.21
CA ILE A 73 2.56 -10.31 -1.29
C ILE A 73 4.05 -10.32 -1.61
N VAL A 74 4.63 -11.50 -1.77
CA VAL A 74 6.05 -11.71 -2.08
C VAL A 74 6.16 -12.60 -3.31
N ASP A 75 6.89 -12.11 -4.31
CA ASP A 75 7.25 -12.81 -5.55
C ASP A 75 6.08 -13.42 -6.35
N ASP A 76 4.86 -12.90 -6.15
CA ASP A 76 3.59 -13.42 -6.69
C ASP A 76 3.28 -14.89 -6.34
N GLU A 77 3.96 -15.47 -5.35
CA GLU A 77 3.77 -16.87 -4.91
C GLU A 77 3.33 -17.02 -3.46
N TYR A 78 3.69 -16.06 -2.59
CA TYR A 78 3.39 -16.12 -1.16
C TYR A 78 2.63 -14.87 -0.72
N VAL A 79 1.63 -15.08 0.15
CA VAL A 79 0.84 -13.99 0.73
C VAL A 79 0.72 -14.16 2.23
N ILE A 80 0.83 -13.04 2.95
CA ILE A 80 0.45 -12.91 4.36
C ILE A 80 -0.76 -12.01 4.45
N LEU A 81 -1.80 -12.43 5.17
CA LEU A 81 -2.98 -11.63 5.48
C LEU A 81 -3.29 -11.74 6.97
N GLY A 82 -3.63 -10.64 7.62
CA GLY A 82 -3.93 -10.67 9.05
C GLY A 82 -4.44 -9.35 9.61
N SER A 83 -4.32 -9.22 10.93
CA SER A 83 -4.70 -8.01 11.67
C SER A 83 -3.50 -7.10 12.01
N ALA A 84 -2.28 -7.66 12.02
CA ALA A 84 -1.07 -6.99 12.49
C ALA A 84 -0.60 -5.84 11.58
N ASN A 85 -0.54 -4.63 12.13
CA ASN A 85 0.07 -3.48 11.46
C ASN A 85 1.61 -3.59 11.45
N ILE A 86 2.28 -2.91 10.51
CA ILE A 86 3.75 -2.78 10.53
C ILE A 86 4.15 -1.71 11.55
N ASN A 87 4.04 -2.04 12.83
CA ASN A 87 4.48 -1.18 13.93
C ASN A 87 4.78 -2.02 15.18
N GLN A 88 5.41 -1.40 16.17
CA GLN A 88 5.78 -2.07 17.43
C GLN A 88 4.57 -2.58 18.21
N ARG A 89 3.39 -1.96 18.08
CA ARG A 89 2.21 -2.37 18.85
C ARG A 89 1.73 -3.75 18.40
N SER A 90 1.64 -3.97 17.10
CA SER A 90 1.21 -5.25 16.52
C SER A 90 2.34 -6.29 16.47
N LEU A 91 3.59 -5.88 16.19
CA LEU A 91 4.70 -6.83 15.95
C LEU A 91 5.47 -7.25 17.22
N ALA A 92 5.25 -6.61 18.37
CA ALA A 92 5.96 -6.96 19.61
C ALA A 92 5.51 -8.29 20.24
N GLY A 93 4.33 -8.80 19.90
CA GLY A 93 3.73 -10.01 20.49
C GLY A 93 3.31 -9.90 21.96
N THR A 94 3.66 -8.80 22.64
CA THR A 94 3.41 -8.55 24.07
C THR A 94 2.44 -7.39 24.31
N ARG A 95 1.98 -6.73 23.24
CA ARG A 95 1.07 -5.58 23.29
C ARG A 95 -0.30 -5.99 22.76
N ASP A 96 -0.58 -5.75 21.50
CA ASP A 96 -1.84 -6.16 20.89
C ASP A 96 -1.76 -7.65 20.52
N THR A 97 -2.87 -8.36 20.71
CA THR A 97 -3.01 -9.74 20.23
C THR A 97 -3.41 -9.70 18.77
N GLU A 98 -2.58 -10.26 17.91
CA GLU A 98 -2.76 -10.25 16.46
C GLU A 98 -2.82 -11.68 15.91
N ILE A 99 -3.47 -11.84 14.76
CA ILE A 99 -3.48 -13.10 14.01
C ILE A 99 -3.14 -12.82 12.54
N ALA A 100 -2.38 -13.73 11.93
CA ALA A 100 -2.07 -13.69 10.51
C ALA A 100 -1.97 -15.11 9.96
N MET A 101 -2.33 -15.27 8.68
CA MET A 101 -2.16 -16.49 7.90
C MET A 101 -1.18 -16.21 6.77
N GLY A 102 -0.20 -17.11 6.64
CA GLY A 102 0.67 -17.20 5.47
C GLY A 102 0.19 -18.33 4.55
N ALA A 103 0.15 -18.09 3.25
CA ALA A 103 -0.29 -19.08 2.27
C ALA A 103 0.49 -18.96 0.96
N TYR A 104 0.67 -20.10 0.29
CA TYR A 104 1.19 -20.20 -1.06
C TYR A 104 0.57 -21.41 -1.77
N GLN A 105 0.71 -21.47 -3.09
CA GLN A 105 0.25 -22.60 -3.88
C GLN A 105 1.46 -23.44 -4.33
N PRO A 106 1.65 -24.67 -3.82
CA PRO A 106 2.88 -25.45 -4.06
C PRO A 106 3.23 -25.67 -5.53
N HIS A 107 2.21 -25.80 -6.39
CA HIS A 107 2.40 -25.98 -7.84
C HIS A 107 2.54 -24.66 -8.63
N TYR A 108 2.65 -23.53 -7.94
CA TYR A 108 2.78 -22.20 -8.52
C TYR A 108 3.86 -21.42 -7.77
N THR A 109 5.06 -22.01 -7.70
CA THR A 109 6.26 -21.37 -7.15
C THR A 109 7.33 -21.25 -8.24
N TRP A 110 8.23 -20.31 -8.06
CA TRP A 110 9.40 -20.13 -8.94
C TRP A 110 10.27 -21.37 -9.01
N ALA A 111 10.52 -22.00 -7.86
CA ALA A 111 11.37 -23.17 -7.73
C ALA A 111 10.85 -24.37 -8.54
N GLU A 112 9.54 -24.59 -8.56
CA GLU A 112 8.94 -25.74 -9.23
C GLU A 112 8.82 -25.55 -10.74
N LYS A 113 8.38 -24.36 -11.18
CA LYS A 113 8.04 -24.16 -12.60
C LYS A 113 9.15 -23.50 -13.43
N LYS A 114 10.19 -22.94 -12.81
CA LYS A 114 11.24 -22.13 -13.49
C LYS A 114 10.67 -21.01 -14.38
N ARG A 115 9.45 -20.55 -14.07
CA ARG A 115 8.72 -19.47 -14.73
C ARG A 115 7.84 -18.77 -13.71
N HIS A 116 7.34 -17.59 -14.07
CA HIS A 116 6.46 -16.80 -13.22
C HIS A 116 5.29 -17.64 -12.65
N PRO A 117 5.00 -17.52 -11.35
CA PRO A 117 3.81 -18.06 -10.70
C PRO A 117 2.54 -17.50 -11.33
N HIS A 118 1.77 -18.32 -12.04
CA HIS A 118 0.43 -17.94 -12.52
C HIS A 118 -0.66 -18.56 -11.65
N GLY A 119 -0.55 -18.31 -10.36
CA GLY A 119 -1.50 -18.75 -9.34
C GLY A 119 -2.51 -17.67 -8.96
N GLN A 120 -3.32 -17.97 -7.96
CA GLN A 120 -4.26 -17.06 -7.33
C GLN A 120 -3.56 -15.86 -6.67
N VAL A 121 -2.33 -16.04 -6.17
CA VAL A 121 -1.56 -14.94 -5.56
C VAL A 121 -1.28 -13.87 -6.62
N LEU A 122 -0.73 -14.24 -7.79
CA LEU A 122 -0.58 -13.33 -8.92
C LEU A 122 -1.91 -12.68 -9.34
N SER A 123 -2.99 -13.47 -9.46
CA SER A 123 -4.30 -12.93 -9.83
C SER A 123 -4.79 -11.85 -8.85
N ASN A 124 -4.55 -12.03 -7.55
CA ASN A 124 -4.87 -11.05 -6.53
C ASN A 124 -3.97 -9.81 -6.63
N THR A 125 -2.67 -9.96 -6.92
CA THR A 125 -1.76 -8.84 -7.17
C THR A 125 -2.30 -7.96 -8.29
N LEU A 126 -2.61 -8.57 -9.45
CA LEU A 126 -3.08 -7.85 -10.63
C LEU A 126 -4.39 -7.08 -10.36
N LEU A 127 -5.33 -7.68 -9.61
CA LEU A 127 -6.58 -7.04 -9.22
C LEU A 127 -6.38 -5.80 -8.33
N LEU A 128 -5.35 -5.82 -7.46
CA LEU A 128 -5.07 -4.71 -6.55
C LEU A 128 -4.31 -3.56 -7.22
N THR A 129 -3.61 -3.86 -8.32
CA THR A 129 -2.76 -2.89 -9.05
C THR A 129 -3.42 -2.31 -10.31
N SER A 130 -4.56 -2.85 -10.75
CA SER A 130 -5.34 -2.38 -11.91
C SER A 130 -6.21 -1.18 -11.57
#